data_AF-A0A957L4S4-F1
#
_entry.id   AF-A0A957L4S4-F1
#
_cell.length_a   1.000
_cell.length_b   1.000
_cell.length_c   1.000
_cell.angle_alpha   90.00
_cell.angle_beta   90.00
_cell.angle_gamma   90.00
#
_symmetry.space_group_name_H-M   'P 1'
#
loop_
_entity.id
_entity.type
_entity.pdbx_description
1 polymer ?
#
loop_
_entity_poly.entity_id
_entity_poly.type
_entity_poly.pdbx_seq_one_letter_code
_entity_poly.pdbx_strand_id
1 'polypeptide(L)'
;MSRGLRILLGVLGVILVLAAVLAIAITVMIRRPFPKTDGRVELDGLSAEVTVIRDEMGIPHIYAENEKDLYFAQGYVHAQDRFWQMEFWRHIGQGRISEIAGEATINSDKFIRTMGWPR
;
A
#
# COMPACT_ATOMS: atom_id res chain seq x y z
N MET A 1 28.21 37.32 -26.90
CA MET A 1 28.14 36.25 -25.87
C MET A 1 29.39 35.39 -26.00
N SER A 2 30.25 35.34 -24.97
CA SER A 2 31.48 34.55 -25.03
C SER A 2 31.16 33.06 -25.19
N ARG A 3 32.03 32.30 -25.87
CA ARG A 3 31.85 30.84 -26.07
C ARG A 3 31.66 30.11 -24.73
N GLY A 4 32.32 30.56 -23.67
CA GLY A 4 32.18 30.02 -22.31
C GLY A 4 30.79 30.20 -21.70
N LEU A 5 30.11 31.35 -21.92
CA LEU A 5 28.76 31.58 -21.40
C LEU A 5 27.73 30.64 -22.05
N ARG A 6 27.88 30.31 -23.33
CA ARG A 6 27.00 29.35 -24.03
C ARG A 6 27.16 27.93 -23.49
N ILE A 7 28.39 27.50 -23.19
CA ILE A 7 28.68 26.17 -22.64
C ILE A 7 28.13 26.07 -21.20
N LEU A 8 28.35 27.09 -20.38
CA LEU A 8 27.83 27.13 -19.00
C LEU A 8 26.30 27.03 -18.96
N LEU A 9 25.59 27.79 -19.81
CA LEU A 9 24.13 27.74 -19.90
C LEU A 9 23.63 26.37 -20.41
N GLY A 10 24.36 25.73 -21.33
CA GLY A 10 24.05 24.38 -21.79
C GLY A 10 24.19 23.34 -20.68
N VAL A 11 25.29 23.38 -19.92
CA VAL A 11 25.52 22.48 -18.78
C VAL A 11 24.46 22.70 -17.69
N LEU A 12 24.16 23.95 -17.37
CA LEU A 12 23.12 24.30 -16.40
C LEU A 12 21.74 23.78 -16.84
N GLY A 13 21.41 23.91 -18.13
CA GLY A 13 20.19 23.37 -18.72
C GLY A 13 20.10 21.85 -18.59
N VAL A 14 21.20 21.13 -18.87
CA VAL A 14 21.26 19.67 -18.71
C VAL A 14 21.08 19.27 -17.24
N ILE A 15 21.73 19.97 -16.31
CA ILE A 15 21.59 19.70 -14.86
C ILE A 15 20.14 19.92 -14.42
N LEU A 16 19.49 20.99 -14.86
CA LEU A 16 18.08 21.26 -14.55
C LEU A 16 17.14 20.16 -15.07
N VAL A 17 17.36 19.68 -16.30
CA VAL A 17 16.58 18.57 -16.87
C VAL A 17 16.79 17.29 -16.08
N LEU A 18 18.04 16.95 -15.73
CA LEU A 18 18.34 15.77 -14.92
C LEU A 18 17.71 15.85 -13.53
N ALA A 19 17.76 17.01 -12.89
CA ALA A 19 17.12 17.24 -11.60
C ALA A 19 15.59 17.09 -11.68
N ALA A 20 14.95 17.62 -12.73
CA ALA A 20 13.51 17.47 -12.95
C ALA A 20 13.13 16.00 -13.19
N VAL A 21 13.87 15.27 -14.02
CA VAL A 21 13.64 13.84 -14.26
C VAL A 21 13.78 13.04 -12.98
N LEU A 22 14.82 13.32 -12.17
CA LEU A 22 15.02 12.65 -10.89
C LEU A 22 13.88 12.94 -9.91
N ALA A 23 13.43 14.20 -9.81
CA ALA A 23 12.31 14.58 -8.96
C ALA A 23 11.00 13.87 -9.36
N ILE A 24 10.74 13.78 -10.67
CA ILE A 24 9.59 13.03 -11.20
C ILE A 24 9.72 11.54 -10.87
N ALA A 25 10.89 10.94 -11.10
CA ALA A 25 11.13 9.53 -10.82
C ALA A 25 10.92 9.20 -9.33
N ILE A 26 11.47 10.01 -8.44
CA ILE A 26 11.29 9.87 -6.99
C ILE A 26 9.81 9.98 -6.62
N THR A 27 9.11 10.99 -7.14
CA THR A 27 7.68 11.21 -6.85
C THR A 27 6.84 10.01 -7.30
N VAL A 28 7.10 9.48 -8.50
CA VAL A 28 6.39 8.32 -9.04
C VAL A 28 6.70 7.06 -8.23
N MET A 29 7.96 6.81 -7.87
CA MET A 29 8.36 5.66 -7.07
C MET A 29 7.73 5.66 -5.68
N ILE A 30 7.63 6.83 -5.04
CA ILE A 30 7.04 6.96 -3.71
C ILE A 30 5.51 6.88 -3.76
N ARG A 31 4.87 7.42 -4.81
CA ARG A 31 3.41 7.49 -4.86
C ARG A 31 2.71 6.26 -5.44
N ARG A 32 3.37 5.51 -6.32
CA ARG A 32 2.78 4.31 -6.95
C ARG A 32 2.25 3.25 -5.96
N PRO A 33 2.91 2.97 -4.83
CA PRO A 33 2.43 1.96 -3.88
C PRO A 33 1.22 2.38 -3.06
N PHE A 34 0.84 3.66 -3.05
CA PHE A 34 -0.32 4.10 -2.25
C PHE A 34 -1.62 3.56 -2.82
N PRO A 35 -2.56 3.12 -1.96
CA PRO A 35 -3.88 2.67 -2.40
C PRO A 35 -4.66 3.84 -3.00
N LYS A 36 -5.52 3.53 -3.98
CA LYS A 36 -6.50 4.49 -4.51
C LYS A 36 -7.69 4.55 -3.56
N THR A 37 -7.87 5.68 -2.87
CA THR A 37 -8.96 5.87 -1.89
C THR A 37 -10.14 6.66 -2.45
N ASP A 38 -9.99 7.17 -3.68
CA ASP A 38 -10.95 7.97 -4.42
C ASP A 38 -11.25 7.38 -5.81
N GLY A 39 -12.39 7.80 -6.37
CA GLY A 39 -12.87 7.36 -7.68
C GLY A 39 -13.69 6.07 -7.63
N ARG A 40 -13.87 5.46 -8.81
CA ARG A 40 -14.63 4.22 -9.00
C ARG A 40 -13.67 3.09 -9.34
N VAL A 41 -13.86 1.95 -8.66
CA VAL A 41 -13.13 0.70 -8.94
C VAL A 41 -14.16 -0.38 -9.20
N GLU A 42 -13.98 -1.12 -10.27
CA GLU A 42 -14.76 -2.33 -10.55
C GLU A 42 -14.08 -3.52 -9.87
N LEU A 43 -14.84 -4.27 -9.07
CA LEU A 43 -14.35 -5.41 -8.32
C LEU A 43 -15.22 -6.62 -8.62
N ASP A 44 -14.57 -7.72 -9.02
CA ASP A 44 -15.23 -9.01 -9.16
C ASP A 44 -15.69 -9.50 -7.78
N GLY A 45 -16.96 -9.91 -7.68
CA GLY A 45 -17.54 -10.48 -6.46
C GLY A 45 -18.58 -9.60 -5.75
N LEU A 46 -18.68 -8.33 -6.11
CA LEU A 46 -19.78 -7.46 -5.69
C LEU A 46 -21.04 -7.76 -6.51
N SER A 47 -22.20 -7.83 -5.84
CA SER A 47 -23.50 -8.01 -6.51
C SER A 47 -24.25 -6.70 -6.76
N ALA A 48 -23.96 -5.67 -5.97
CA ALA A 48 -24.51 -4.33 -6.06
C ALA A 48 -23.43 -3.25 -5.83
N GLU A 49 -23.77 -1.99 -6.08
CA GLU A 49 -22.86 -0.87 -5.84
C GLU A 49 -22.61 -0.66 -4.34
N VAL A 50 -21.36 -0.38 -3.98
CA VAL A 50 -20.96 -0.04 -2.62
C VAL A 50 -20.29 1.32 -2.63
N THR A 51 -20.73 2.21 -1.74
CA THR A 51 -20.15 3.55 -1.58
C THR A 51 -19.29 3.58 -0.33
N VAL A 52 -18.04 4.06 -0.47
CA VAL A 52 -17.12 4.28 0.65
C VAL A 52 -16.83 5.77 0.75
N ILE A 53 -17.16 6.36 1.89
CA ILE A 53 -16.88 7.77 2.19
C ILE A 53 -15.82 7.83 3.28
N ARG A 54 -14.77 8.61 3.10
CA ARG A 54 -13.77 8.88 4.14
C ARG A 54 -13.96 10.27 4.71
N ASP A 55 -13.98 10.37 6.03
CA ASP A 55 -14.04 11.67 6.72
C ASP A 55 -12.70 12.42 6.67
N GLU A 56 -12.62 13.59 7.30
CA GLU A 56 -11.41 14.42 7.35
C GLU A 56 -10.23 13.72 8.06
N MET A 57 -10.50 12.75 8.91
CA MET A 57 -9.50 11.93 9.60
C MET A 57 -9.16 10.63 8.84
N GLY A 58 -9.81 10.39 7.70
CA GLY A 58 -9.63 9.20 6.89
C GLY A 58 -10.41 7.97 7.36
N ILE A 59 -11.36 8.13 8.29
CA ILE A 59 -12.21 7.02 8.78
C ILE A 59 -13.20 6.63 7.67
N PRO A 60 -13.23 5.36 7.23
CA PRO A 60 -14.12 4.91 6.18
C PRO A 60 -15.52 4.56 6.70
N HIS A 61 -16.54 5.12 6.04
CA HIS A 61 -17.96 4.83 6.21
C HIS A 61 -18.45 4.07 4.96
N ILE A 62 -18.89 2.83 5.14
CA ILE A 62 -19.24 1.93 4.02
C ILE A 62 -20.76 1.75 3.98
N TYR A 63 -21.34 2.01 2.81
CA TYR A 63 -22.76 1.86 2.53
C TYR A 63 -22.97 0.85 1.41
N ALA A 64 -23.75 -0.20 1.69
CA ALA A 64 -24.05 -1.27 0.75
C ALA A 64 -25.53 -1.69 0.88
N GLU A 65 -26.09 -2.26 -0.18
CA GLU A 65 -27.48 -2.73 -0.20
C GLU A 65 -27.68 -4.10 0.49
N ASN A 66 -26.60 -4.84 0.69
CA ASN A 66 -26.63 -6.16 1.33
C ASN A 66 -25.38 -6.41 2.17
N GLU A 67 -25.51 -7.33 3.13
CA GLU A 67 -24.45 -7.65 4.10
C GLU A 67 -23.21 -8.27 3.43
N LYS A 68 -23.40 -9.10 2.40
CA LYS A 68 -22.29 -9.77 1.72
C LYS A 68 -21.36 -8.76 1.06
N ASP A 69 -21.93 -7.81 0.33
CA ASP A 69 -21.16 -6.74 -0.34
C ASP A 69 -20.57 -5.78 0.69
N LEU A 70 -21.25 -5.53 1.81
CA LEU A 70 -20.72 -4.74 2.93
C LEU A 70 -19.44 -5.37 3.51
N TYR A 71 -19.47 -6.66 3.84
CA TYR A 71 -18.30 -7.37 4.39
C TYR A 71 -17.17 -7.49 3.37
N PHE A 72 -17.50 -7.71 2.09
CA PHE A 72 -16.53 -7.72 1.02
C PHE A 72 -15.80 -6.37 0.92
N ALA A 73 -16.56 -5.28 0.86
CA ALA A 73 -16.00 -3.93 0.81
C ALA A 73 -15.24 -3.56 2.09
N GLN A 74 -15.69 -4.00 3.26
CA GLN A 74 -14.96 -3.82 4.52
C GLN A 74 -13.57 -4.48 4.46
N GLY A 75 -13.48 -5.72 3.97
CA GLY A 75 -12.21 -6.39 3.77
C GLY A 75 -11.30 -5.65 2.78
N TYR A 76 -11.87 -5.15 1.69
CA TYR A 76 -11.16 -4.35 0.70
C TYR A 76 -10.60 -3.05 1.31
N VAL A 77 -11.41 -2.28 2.02
CA VAL A 77 -11.02 -1.04 2.69
C VAL A 77 -9.97 -1.30 3.78
N HIS A 78 -10.14 -2.36 4.58
CA HIS A 78 -9.11 -2.79 5.55
C HIS A 78 -7.79 -3.12 4.86
N ALA A 79 -7.81 -3.80 3.71
CA ALA A 79 -6.58 -4.06 2.97
C ALA A 79 -5.94 -2.75 2.49
N GLN A 80 -6.71 -1.77 2.02
CA GLN A 80 -6.13 -0.47 1.63
C GLN A 80 -5.34 0.18 2.78
N ASP A 81 -5.90 0.18 3.98
CA ASP A 81 -5.34 0.94 5.10
C ASP A 81 -4.36 0.12 5.96
N ARG A 82 -4.53 -1.21 6.00
CA ARG A 82 -3.89 -2.10 6.99
C ARG A 82 -3.32 -3.40 6.42
N PHE A 83 -3.11 -3.48 5.10
CA PHE A 83 -2.62 -4.72 4.46
C PHE A 83 -1.44 -5.37 5.19
N TRP A 84 -0.37 -4.61 5.46
CA TRP A 84 0.81 -5.11 6.16
C TRP A 84 0.45 -5.67 7.53
N GLN A 85 -0.38 -4.96 8.29
CA GLN A 85 -0.77 -5.36 9.64
C GLN A 85 -1.56 -6.67 9.60
N MET A 86 -2.53 -6.78 8.68
CA MET A 86 -3.30 -8.00 8.49
C MET A 86 -2.40 -9.18 8.13
N GLU A 87 -1.47 -8.98 7.19
CA GLU A 87 -0.56 -10.02 6.72
C GLU A 87 0.42 -10.47 7.81
N PHE A 88 0.96 -9.51 8.56
CA PHE A 88 1.86 -9.78 9.68
C PHE A 88 1.17 -10.59 10.77
N TRP A 89 -0.04 -10.19 11.18
CA TRP A 89 -0.83 -10.93 12.18
C TRP A 89 -1.27 -12.30 11.68
N ARG A 90 -1.57 -12.43 10.38
CA ARG A 90 -1.86 -13.73 9.76
C ARG A 90 -0.66 -14.67 9.88
N HIS A 91 0.56 -14.19 9.63
CA HIS A 91 1.77 -14.99 9.80
C HIS A 91 2.03 -15.36 11.26
N ILE A 92 1.84 -14.43 12.20
CA ILE A 92 1.96 -14.73 13.63
C ILE A 92 0.96 -15.80 14.06
N GLY A 93 -0.32 -15.64 13.73
CA GLY A 93 -1.36 -16.61 14.09
C GLY A 93 -1.12 -18.00 13.51
N GLN A 94 -0.47 -18.08 12.35
CA GLN A 94 -0.09 -19.33 11.70
C GLN A 94 1.27 -19.90 12.17
N GLY A 95 2.01 -19.19 13.03
CA GLY A 95 3.38 -19.55 13.41
C GLY A 95 4.31 -19.60 12.20
N ARG A 96 4.32 -18.53 11.40
CA ARG A 96 5.09 -18.35 10.18
C ARG A 96 5.82 -17.00 10.12
N ILE A 97 5.98 -16.31 11.24
CA ILE A 97 6.58 -14.97 11.23
C ILE A 97 8.06 -15.00 10.79
N SER A 98 8.75 -16.13 10.93
CA SER A 98 10.12 -16.31 10.46
C SER A 98 10.27 -16.20 8.94
N GLU A 99 9.20 -16.38 8.15
CA GLU A 99 9.22 -16.14 6.71
C GLU A 99 9.42 -14.65 6.35
N ILE A 100 9.05 -13.74 7.26
CA ILE A 100 9.15 -12.29 7.07
C ILE A 100 10.31 -11.71 7.90
N ALA A 101 10.41 -12.11 9.17
CA ALA A 101 11.35 -11.54 10.14
C ALA A 101 12.65 -12.35 10.33
N GLY A 102 12.78 -13.47 9.62
CA GLY A 102 13.98 -14.30 9.62
C GLY A 102 14.15 -15.18 10.86
N GLU A 103 15.33 -15.77 10.95
CA GLU A 103 15.67 -16.86 11.88
C GLU A 103 15.45 -16.52 13.36
N ALA A 104 15.60 -15.25 13.74
CA ALA A 104 15.42 -14.78 15.11
C ALA A 104 14.02 -15.08 15.68
N THR A 105 13.02 -15.29 14.82
CA THR A 105 11.62 -15.51 15.23
C THR A 105 11.16 -16.98 15.16
N ILE A 106 12.05 -17.92 14.84
CA ILE A 106 11.72 -19.36 14.75
C ILE A 106 11.16 -19.91 16.08
N ASN A 107 11.68 -19.46 17.21
CA ASN A 107 11.19 -19.93 18.51
C ASN A 107 9.74 -19.49 18.77
N SER A 108 9.36 -18.30 18.30
CA SER A 108 7.97 -17.82 18.35
C SER A 108 7.07 -18.69 17.48
N ASP A 109 7.49 -19.00 16.26
CA ASP A 109 6.74 -19.89 15.36
C ASP A 109 6.52 -21.28 15.95
N LYS A 110 7.56 -21.87 16.54
CA LYS A 110 7.48 -23.14 17.25
C LYS A 110 6.49 -23.08 18.42
N PHE A 111 6.55 -22.00 19.21
CA PHE A 111 5.65 -21.80 20.34
C PHE A 111 4.18 -21.73 19.89
N ILE A 112 3.87 -20.90 18.90
CA ILE A 112 2.50 -20.75 18.36
C ILE A 112 1.96 -22.08 17.84
N ARG A 113 2.77 -22.81 17.05
CA ARG A 113 2.36 -24.12 16.51
C ARG A 113 2.17 -25.17 17.60
N THR A 114 3.00 -25.14 18.65
CA THR A 114 2.87 -26.05 19.79
C THR A 114 1.56 -25.82 20.54
N MET A 115 1.15 -24.55 20.72
CA MET A 115 -0.15 -24.21 21.30
C MET A 115 -1.35 -24.56 20.41
N GLY A 116 -1.11 -24.90 19.14
CA GLY A 116 -2.15 -25.35 18.22
C GLY A 116 -3.04 -24.26 17.65
N TRP A 117 -2.63 -22.99 17.70
CA TRP A 117 -3.38 -21.88 17.08
C TRP A 117 -3.64 -22.02 15.57
N PRO A 118 -2.74 -22.61 14.77
CA PRO A 118 -2.98 -22.74 13.33
C PRO A 118 -3.93 -23.88 12.92
N ARG A 119 -4.48 -24.63 13.88
CA ARG A 119 -5.32 -25.82 13.61
C ARG A 119 -6.79 -25.45 13.40
#